data_AF-A0ABD5QD99-F1
#
_entry.id   AF-A0ABD5QD99-F1
#
_cell.length_a   1.000
_cell.length_b   1.000
_cell.length_c   1.000
_cell.angle_alpha   90.00
_cell.angle_beta   90.00
_cell.angle_gamma   90.00
#
_symmetry.space_group_name_H-M   'P 1'
#
loop_
_entity.id
_entity.type
_entity.pdbx_description
1 polymer ?
#
loop_
_entity_poly.entity_id
_entity_poly.type
_entity_poly.pdbx_seq_one_letter_code
_entity_poly.pdbx_strand_id
1 'polypeptide(L)'
;GENAIAATVDVVEVAGSDNFVYLDIEGQECCVRVSGAIKPSVGDRVEITFAPDDIHLFDRRTGENLLVEREREREAAPRTEEAT
;
A
#
# COMPACT_ATOMS: atom_id res chain seq x y z
N GLY A 1 0.33 -13.92 4.73
CA GLY A 1 0.04 -14.49 3.39
C GLY A 1 1.33 -14.63 2.59
N GLU A 2 1.31 -15.20 1.37
CA GLU A 2 2.48 -15.10 0.49
C GLU A 2 2.76 -13.61 0.19
N ASN A 3 4.01 -13.18 0.31
CA ASN A 3 4.44 -11.76 0.19
C ASN A 3 3.82 -10.78 1.21
N ALA A 4 3.50 -11.26 2.41
CA ALA A 4 3.06 -10.38 3.50
C ALA A 4 4.22 -9.89 4.36
N ILE A 5 4.11 -8.65 4.83
CA ILE A 5 5.05 -8.00 5.73
C ILE A 5 4.35 -7.81 7.07
N ALA A 6 5.00 -8.23 8.15
CA ALA A 6 4.50 -8.01 9.50
C ALA A 6 4.73 -6.57 9.94
N ALA A 7 3.75 -5.98 10.62
CA ALA A 7 3.82 -4.63 11.12
C ALA A 7 3.12 -4.51 12.49
N THR A 8 3.50 -3.49 13.26
CA THR A 8 2.83 -3.14 14.54
C THR A 8 2.02 -1.87 14.36
N VAL A 9 0.79 -1.84 14.89
CA VAL A 9 -0.06 -0.64 14.81
C VAL A 9 0.37 0.40 15.84
N ASP A 10 0.71 1.61 15.39
CA ASP A 10 1.10 2.72 16.26
C ASP A 10 -0.06 3.68 16.52
N VAL A 11 -0.79 4.05 15.46
CA VAL A 11 -1.90 5.02 15.52
C VAL A 11 -3.02 4.59 14.59
N VAL A 12 -4.27 4.79 15.03
CA VAL A 12 -5.47 4.61 14.20
C VAL A 12 -6.26 5.90 14.18
N GLU A 13 -6.33 6.53 13.01
CA GLU A 13 -7.16 7.71 12.74
C GLU A 13 -8.48 7.27 12.10
N VAL A 14 -9.60 7.48 12.82
CA VAL A 14 -10.94 7.14 12.35
C VAL A 14 -11.52 8.31 11.57
N ALA A 15 -11.71 8.16 10.26
CA ALA A 15 -12.23 9.20 9.36
C ALA A 15 -13.59 8.88 8.75
N GLY A 16 -14.33 7.94 9.34
CA GLY A 16 -15.70 7.60 8.94
C GLY A 16 -15.75 6.52 7.85
N SER A 17 -15.66 6.90 6.57
CA SER A 17 -15.70 5.95 5.45
C SER A 17 -14.38 5.20 5.26
N ASP A 18 -13.28 5.88 5.60
CA ASP A 18 -11.93 5.35 5.61
C ASP A 18 -11.33 5.52 7.01
N ASN A 19 -10.37 4.67 7.34
CA ASN A 19 -9.47 4.90 8.47
C ASN A 19 -8.04 4.94 7.93
N PHE A 20 -7.18 5.71 8.60
CA PHE A 20 -5.75 5.73 8.34
C PHE A 20 -5.06 5.03 9.51
N VAL A 21 -4.26 4.00 9.19
CA VAL A 21 -3.53 3.22 10.18
C VAL A 21 -2.05 3.46 9.95
N TYR A 22 -1.38 3.97 10.98
CA TYR A 22 0.06 4.14 11.00
C TYR A 22 0.68 2.88 11.60
N LEU A 23 1.65 2.34 10.88
CA LEU A 23 2.28 1.06 11.13
C LEU A 23 3.78 1.24 11.28
N ASP A 24 4.37 0.54 12.25
CA ASP A 24 5.81 0.29 12.31
C ASP A 24 6.15 -1.00 11.57
N ILE A 25 7.02 -0.88 10.56
CA ILE A 25 7.62 -1.99 9.83
C ILE A 25 9.13 -1.93 10.06
N GLU A 26 9.63 -2.78 10.95
CA GLU A 26 11.07 -2.85 11.28
C GLU A 26 11.69 -1.48 11.62
N GLY A 27 10.97 -0.62 12.35
CA GLY A 27 11.44 0.73 12.68
C GLY A 27 11.18 1.80 11.60
N GLN A 28 10.43 1.48 10.55
CA GLN A 28 10.02 2.41 9.49
C GLN A 28 8.51 2.64 9.53
N GLU A 29 8.11 3.91 9.48
CA GLU A 29 6.69 4.29 9.45
C GLU A 29 6.07 3.99 8.08
N CYS A 30 4.91 3.36 8.09
CA CYS A 30 4.06 3.13 6.93
C CYS A 30 2.62 3.54 7.25
N CYS A 31 2.02 4.41 6.43
CA CYS A 31 0.62 4.77 6.57
C CYS A 31 -0.21 4.02 5.53
N VAL A 32 -1.27 3.35 5.98
CA VAL A 32 -2.22 2.65 5.11
C VAL A 32 -3.62 3.23 5.27
N ARG A 33 -4.29 3.44 4.14
CA ARG A 33 -5.73 3.75 4.12
C ARG A 33 -6.51 2.46 3.97
N VAL A 34 -7.44 2.24 4.89
CA VAL A 34 -8.32 1.07 4.91
C VAL A 34 -9.78 1.50 4.98
N SER A 35 -10.68 0.59 4.64
CA SER A 35 -12.11 0.85 4.82
C SER A 35 -12.43 1.19 6.28
N GLY A 36 -13.45 2.02 6.49
CA GLY A 36 -13.89 2.46 7.83
C GLY A 36 -14.29 1.32 8.78
N ALA A 37 -14.56 0.12 8.27
CA ALA A 37 -14.84 -1.07 9.06
C ALA A 37 -13.59 -1.68 9.72
N ILE A 38 -12.39 -1.42 9.19
CA ILE A 38 -11.13 -1.97 9.71
C ILE A 38 -10.60 -1.04 10.80
N LYS A 39 -10.62 -1.52 12.04
CA LYS A 39 -10.22 -0.76 13.24
C LYS A 39 -9.37 -1.64 14.16
N PRO A 40 -8.11 -1.93 13.81
CA PRO A 40 -7.21 -2.62 14.73
C PRO A 40 -6.95 -1.76 15.97
N SER A 41 -6.39 -2.37 17.00
CA SER A 41 -5.96 -1.66 18.22
C SER A 41 -4.49 -1.29 18.12
N VAL A 42 -4.11 -0.19 18.78
CA VAL A 42 -2.69 0.16 18.95
C VAL A 42 -1.97 -0.97 19.67
N GLY A 43 -0.80 -1.35 19.16
CA GLY A 43 0.00 -2.49 19.60
C GLY A 43 -0.36 -3.82 18.92
N ASP A 44 -1.43 -3.89 18.13
CA ASP A 44 -1.76 -5.09 17.37
C ASP A 44 -0.65 -5.40 16.35
N ARG A 45 -0.37 -6.69 16.17
CA ARG A 45 0.42 -7.18 15.03
C ARG A 45 -0.50 -7.51 13.87
N VAL A 46 -0.21 -6.90 12.74
CA VAL A 46 -0.95 -7.09 11.49
C VAL A 46 -0.01 -7.55 10.39
N GLU A 47 -0.58 -8.13 9.34
CA GLU A 47 0.12 -8.41 8.09
C GLU A 47 -0.42 -7.48 7.01
N ILE A 48 0.48 -6.87 6.24
CA ILE A 48 0.13 -6.09 5.05
C ILE A 48 0.75 -6.69 3.79
N THR A 49 0.12 -6.46 2.66
CA THR A 49 0.60 -6.88 1.34
C THR A 49 0.56 -5.70 0.39
N PHE A 50 1.52 -5.62 -0.52
CA PHE A 50 1.53 -4.66 -1.61
C PHE A 50 1.18 -5.37 -2.91
N ALA A 51 0.28 -4.77 -3.70
CA ALA A 51 0.08 -5.22 -5.07
C ALA A 51 1.36 -4.89 -5.87
N PRO A 52 2.05 -5.87 -6.48
CA PRO A 52 3.31 -5.62 -7.18
C PRO A 52 3.19 -4.57 -8.29
N ASP A 53 1.99 -4.42 -8.86
CA ASP A 53 1.70 -3.48 -9.93
C ASP A 53 1.57 -2.02 -9.45
N ASP A 54 1.37 -1.81 -8.15
CA ASP A 54 1.26 -0.49 -7.52
C ASP A 54 2.59 -0.06 -6.84
N ILE A 55 3.67 -0.83 -7.00
CA ILE A 55 4.98 -0.53 -6.44
C ILE A 55 5.76 0.39 -7.37
N HIS A 56 6.19 1.53 -6.86
CA HIS A 56 7.15 2.40 -7.53
C HIS A 56 8.55 2.22 -6.93
N LEU A 57 9.57 2.10 -7.78
CA LEU A 57 10.96 1.92 -7.35
C LEU A 57 11.82 3.07 -7.86
N PHE A 58 12.54 3.74 -6.97
CA PHE A 58 13.33 4.93 -7.31
C PHE A 58 14.84 4.68 -7.20
N ASP A 59 15.62 5.21 -8.14
CA ASP A 59 17.08 5.25 -8.02
C ASP A 59 17.48 6.20 -6.88
N ARG A 60 18.31 5.71 -5.96
CA ARG A 60 18.70 6.47 -4.75
C ARG A 60 19.51 7.74 -5.05
N ARG A 61 20.22 7.80 -6.17
CA ARG A 61 21.11 8.91 -6.53
C ARG A 61 20.39 9.94 -7.39
N THR A 62 19.58 9.50 -8.35
CA THR A 62 18.90 10.40 -9.31
C THR A 62 17.46 10.71 -8.93
N GLY A 63 16.80 9.84 -8.15
CA GLY A 63 15.38 9.94 -7.82
C GLY A 63 14.45 9.53 -8.97
N GLU A 64 14.99 8.96 -10.05
CA GLU A 64 14.19 8.52 -11.19
C GLU A 64 13.38 7.26 -10.84
N ASN A 65 12.10 7.21 -11.26
CA ASN A 65 11.28 6.00 -11.16
C ASN A 65 11.76 4.98 -12.21
N LEU A 66 12.31 3.85 -11.74
CA LEU A 66 12.85 2.76 -12.55
C LEU A 66 11.77 1.87 -13.20
N LEU A 67 10.51 2.02 -12.80
CA LEU A 67 9.37 1.21 -13.29
C LEU A 67 8.42 1.99 -14.21
N VAL A 68 8.72 3.26 -14.50
CA VAL A 68 7.87 4.16 -15.29
C VAL A 68 7.50 3.61 -16.68
N GLU A 69 8.41 2.89 -17.35
CA GLU A 69 8.13 2.32 -18.67
C GLU A 69 7.11 1.18 -18.60
N ARG A 70 7.22 0.30 -17.58
CA ARG A 70 6.25 -0.78 -17.36
C ARG A 70 4.85 -0.26 -17.02
N GLU A 71 4.77 0.84 -16.28
CA GLU A 71 3.51 1.52 -15.98
C GLU A 71 2.85 2.04 -17.26
N ARG A 72 3.61 2.73 -18.12
CA ARG A 72 3.12 3.25 -19.40
C ARG A 72 2.63 2.15 -20.34
N GLU A 73 3.35 1.03 -20.42
CA GLU A 73 2.94 -0.12 -21.25
C GLU A 73 1.63 -0.74 -20.76
N ARG A 74 1.42 -0.80 -19.43
CA ARG A 74 0.18 -1.31 -18.84
C ARG A 74 -1.01 -0.37 -19.04
N GLU A 75 -0.79 0.94 -18.90
CA GLU A 75 -1.85 1.93 -19.12
C GLU A 75 -2.23 2.04 -20.61
N ALA A 76 -1.27 1.82 -21.51
CA ALA A 76 -1.52 1.75 -22.95
C ALA A 76 -2.21 0.45 -23.40
N ALA A 77 -2.24 -0.59 -22.56
CA ALA A 77 -2.97 -1.81 -22.88
C ALA A 77 -4.49 -1.55 -22.82
N PRO A 78 -5.27 -2.05 -23.79
CA PRO A 78 -6.71 -1.80 -23.82
C PRO A 78 -7.37 -2.36 -22.56
N ARG A 79 -7.95 -1.46 -21.76
CA ARG A 79 -8.82 -1.82 -20.64
C ARG A 79 -10.03 -2.51 -21.24
N THR A 80 -10.08 -3.84 -21.17
CA THR A 80 -11.25 -4.59 -21.60
C THR A 80 -12.37 -4.22 -20.64
N GLU A 81 -13.25 -3.33 -21.10
CA GLU A 81 -14.48 -2.97 -20.40
C GLU A 81 -15.41 -4.19 -20.51
N GLU A 82 -15.42 -5.03 -19.47
CA GLU A 82 -16.47 -6.04 -19.32
C GLU A 82 -17.77 -5.30 -18.99
N ALA A 83 -18.51 -4.98 -20.05
CA ALA A 83 -19.90 -4.59 -19.97
C ALA A 83 -20.72 -5.79 -19.48
N THR A 84 -21.36 -5.68 -18.31
CA THR A 84 -22.60 -6.39 -17.95
C THR A 84 -23.35 -5.58 -16.91
#